data_AF-V4PSN1-F1
#
_entry.id   AF-V4PSN1-F1
#
_cell.length_a   1.000
_cell.length_b   1.000
_cell.length_c   1.000
_cell.angle_alpha   90.00
_cell.angle_beta   90.00
_cell.angle_gamma   90.00
#
_symmetry.space_group_name_H-M   'P 1'
#
loop_
_entity.id
_entity.type
_entity.pdbx_description
1 polymer ?
#
loop_
_entity_poly.entity_id
_entity_poly.type
_entity_poly.pdbx_seq_one_letter_code
_entity_poly.pdbx_strand_id
1 'polypeptide(L)'
;MNRSQYLAQRDVQQFIEWLVPHLTDDGNLSHCFVERRSARQWQFAGLEDAFEQYRWPSRGAFGIPAGETLADNDQVLRTLRDALRKALARGDAQATCSAACQVMVWGGVQNGNIRWLQENAESLADTLEAVTAALDAGELAGVLLDTQLRFNAGMTKVYSLLAKDLIIYDSRVAAALGWLVAKYCRAQALAAVPAPLAFPWAPAKEGLSAASPKNRNPAIEGLRFPRLQSGPMHAEWNLKASWVLVEALNRDRGSRFAQPGPVDSLRRLEAALFMLGYDLPPQPLARQVVAQGPLTQASSAEASTSVWNECYTAAQGKQFHYRIEPDRIVLKDGRIFLLEHVNATLEWLRKHFGSNPFPLANSAQHVPTGASPAGIGVAYFRATLGKGSPPHTSALAAVLVELGVLLRQPRRSWILSPECLAAGTIDIGPVLQEAVDLAEAL
;
A
#
# COMPACT_ATOMS: atom_id res chain seq x y z
N MET A 1 12.77 -17.91 3.59
CA MET A 1 13.09 -18.24 2.18
C MET A 1 14.16 -17.27 1.69
N ASN A 2 15.19 -17.75 1.00
CA ASN A 2 16.26 -16.90 0.45
C ASN A 2 15.98 -16.50 -1.01
N ARG A 3 16.81 -15.60 -1.56
CA ARG A 3 16.66 -15.06 -2.92
C ARG A 3 16.56 -16.15 -3.99
N SER A 4 17.47 -17.12 -3.99
CA SER A 4 17.51 -18.18 -5.00
C SER A 4 16.27 -19.07 -4.96
N GLN A 5 15.80 -19.41 -3.76
CA GLN A 5 14.56 -20.17 -3.59
C GLN A 5 13.33 -19.40 -4.10
N TYR A 6 13.26 -18.11 -3.81
CA TYR A 6 12.15 -17.26 -4.26
C TYR A 6 12.13 -17.08 -5.78
N LEU A 7 13.28 -16.78 -6.39
CA LEU A 7 13.41 -16.63 -7.85
C LEU A 7 13.30 -17.97 -8.61
N ALA A 8 13.43 -19.11 -7.92
CA ALA A 8 13.19 -20.43 -8.49
C ALA A 8 11.70 -20.80 -8.58
N GLN A 9 10.81 -20.05 -7.93
CA GLN A 9 9.38 -20.33 -7.99
C GLN A 9 8.83 -20.09 -9.40
N ARG A 10 8.05 -21.05 -9.88
CA ARG A 10 7.49 -21.06 -11.24
C ARG A 10 6.69 -19.78 -11.56
N ASP A 11 5.88 -19.28 -10.63
CA ASP A 11 5.07 -18.07 -10.87
C ASP A 11 5.95 -16.82 -10.95
N VAL A 12 6.99 -16.75 -10.11
CA VAL A 12 7.96 -15.64 -10.11
C VAL A 12 8.76 -15.62 -11.41
N GLN A 13 9.22 -16.78 -11.90
CA GLN A 13 9.93 -16.87 -13.17
C GLN A 13 9.08 -16.41 -14.35
N GLN A 14 7.84 -16.92 -14.45
CA GLN A 14 6.93 -16.53 -15.53
C GLN A 14 6.58 -15.04 -15.48
N PHE A 15 6.42 -14.45 -14.29
CA PHE A 15 6.22 -13.01 -14.17
C PHE A 15 7.44 -12.21 -14.63
N ILE A 16 8.66 -12.64 -14.28
CA ILE A 16 9.89 -11.99 -14.74
C ILE A 16 10.04 -12.11 -16.25
N GLU A 17 9.80 -13.29 -16.81
CA GLU A 17 9.79 -13.53 -18.27
C GLU A 17 8.77 -12.65 -18.99
N TRP A 18 7.61 -12.43 -18.39
CA TRP A 18 6.63 -11.48 -18.89
C TRP A 18 7.09 -10.02 -18.72
N LEU A 19 7.68 -9.65 -17.59
CA LEU A 19 8.06 -8.27 -17.29
C LEU A 19 9.20 -7.75 -18.18
N VAL A 20 10.19 -8.59 -18.49
CA VAL A 20 11.38 -8.21 -19.28
C VAL A 20 11.03 -7.53 -20.61
N PRO A 21 10.22 -8.11 -21.51
CA PRO A 21 9.82 -7.43 -22.74
C PRO A 21 8.95 -6.18 -22.50
N HIS A 22 8.27 -6.11 -21.35
CA HIS A 22 7.46 -4.93 -20.98
C HIS A 22 8.30 -3.77 -20.39
N LEU A 23 9.59 -3.96 -20.15
CA LEU A 23 10.50 -2.86 -19.80
C LEU A 23 10.66 -1.86 -20.96
N THR A 24 10.57 -2.35 -22.21
CA THR A 24 10.65 -1.58 -23.46
C THR A 24 9.30 -1.36 -24.14
N ASP A 25 8.21 -1.84 -23.56
CA ASP A 25 6.93 -1.87 -24.25
C ASP A 25 6.25 -0.49 -24.28
N ASP A 26 6.02 0.00 -25.49
CA ASP A 26 5.25 1.18 -25.78
C ASP A 26 3.80 0.78 -26.07
N GLY A 27 2.95 0.78 -25.04
CA GLY A 27 1.50 0.62 -25.22
C GLY A 27 0.79 -0.21 -24.17
N ASN A 28 1.23 -1.43 -23.82
CA ASN A 28 0.47 -2.26 -22.88
C ASN A 28 0.56 -1.75 -21.45
N LEU A 29 1.60 -0.98 -21.13
CA LEU A 29 1.77 -0.27 -19.87
C LEU A 29 1.41 1.21 -19.94
N SER A 30 0.73 1.64 -21.01
CA SER A 30 0.29 3.03 -21.12
C SER A 30 -0.61 3.44 -19.95
N HIS A 31 -0.36 4.64 -19.45
CA HIS A 31 -1.04 5.15 -18.25
C HIS A 31 -1.10 6.67 -18.25
N CYS A 32 -2.19 7.23 -17.77
CA CYS A 32 -2.34 8.67 -17.60
C CYS A 32 -3.10 9.00 -16.32
N PHE A 33 -2.80 10.17 -15.76
CA PHE A 33 -3.52 10.73 -14.63
C PHE A 33 -3.33 12.25 -14.55
N VAL A 34 -4.16 12.90 -13.74
CA VAL A 34 -3.99 14.32 -13.39
C VAL A 34 -3.31 14.41 -12.02
N GLU A 35 -2.15 15.07 -11.93
CA GLU A 35 -1.53 15.35 -10.64
C GLU A 35 -2.37 16.40 -9.89
N ARG A 36 -2.99 16.01 -8.77
CA ARG A 36 -3.96 16.86 -8.06
C ARG A 36 -3.36 18.18 -7.53
N ARG A 37 -2.06 18.20 -7.22
CA ARG A 37 -1.40 19.38 -6.65
C ARG A 37 -1.12 20.48 -7.68
N SER A 38 -0.77 20.09 -8.90
CA SER A 38 -0.34 21.00 -9.97
C SER A 38 -1.37 21.12 -11.10
N ALA A 39 -2.41 20.27 -11.08
CA ALA A 39 -3.33 20.04 -12.19
C ALA A 39 -2.65 19.58 -13.49
N ARG A 40 -1.36 19.18 -13.42
CA ARG A 40 -0.61 18.70 -14.57
C ARG A 40 -1.16 17.34 -15.02
N GLN A 41 -1.38 17.20 -16.32
CA GLN A 41 -1.68 15.93 -16.95
C GLN A 41 -0.38 15.18 -17.19
N TRP A 42 -0.36 13.91 -16.79
CA TRP A 42 0.72 12.97 -17.05
C TRP A 42 0.21 11.90 -17.98
N GLN A 43 1.04 11.51 -18.95
CA GLN A 43 0.79 10.42 -19.86
C GLN A 43 2.12 9.70 -20.10
N PHE A 44 2.10 8.39 -19.94
CA PHE A 44 3.24 7.51 -20.13
C PHE A 44 2.88 6.46 -21.18
N ALA A 45 3.76 6.23 -22.14
CA ALA A 45 3.64 5.13 -23.10
C ALA A 45 4.01 3.76 -22.47
N GLY A 46 4.92 3.78 -21.50
CA GLY A 46 5.44 2.61 -20.81
C GLY A 46 6.39 2.99 -19.66
N LEU A 47 7.19 2.03 -19.20
CA LEU A 47 8.12 2.24 -18.07
C LEU A 47 9.25 3.20 -18.42
N GLU A 48 9.75 3.19 -19.66
CA GLU A 48 10.84 4.08 -20.06
C GLU A 48 10.42 5.55 -20.02
N ASP A 49 9.31 5.85 -20.69
CA ASP A 49 8.70 7.18 -20.70
C ASP A 49 8.36 7.66 -19.28
N ALA A 50 7.91 6.74 -18.40
CA ALA A 50 7.63 7.06 -17.01
C ALA A 50 8.87 7.50 -16.22
N PHE A 51 10.06 6.90 -16.42
CA PHE A 51 11.26 7.40 -15.72
C PHE A 51 11.85 8.66 -16.35
N GLU A 52 11.73 8.85 -17.66
CA GLU A 52 12.16 10.11 -18.31
C GLU A 52 11.40 11.30 -17.76
N GLN A 53 10.11 11.09 -17.57
CA GLN A 53 9.19 12.08 -17.04
C GLN A 53 9.22 12.15 -15.50
N TYR A 54 10.16 11.45 -14.85
CA TYR A 54 10.24 11.42 -13.39
C TYR A 54 10.28 12.83 -12.80
N ARG A 55 9.43 13.03 -11.79
CA ARG A 55 9.34 14.29 -11.05
C ARG A 55 9.07 14.07 -9.58
N TRP A 56 9.97 14.57 -8.75
CA TRP A 56 9.80 14.69 -7.30
C TRP A 56 10.44 15.98 -6.78
N PRO A 57 9.64 17.00 -6.46
CA PRO A 57 10.15 18.26 -5.90
C PRO A 57 10.78 18.04 -4.52
N SER A 58 12.11 17.96 -4.51
CA SER A 58 12.96 17.85 -3.33
C SER A 58 13.38 19.24 -2.87
N ARG A 59 13.50 19.42 -1.55
CA ARG A 59 14.04 20.65 -0.94
C ARG A 59 15.57 20.68 -0.89
N GLY A 60 16.23 19.66 -1.44
CA GLY A 60 17.66 19.44 -1.26
C GLY A 60 17.98 18.84 0.12
N ALA A 61 19.26 18.54 0.34
CA ALA A 61 19.79 18.12 1.64
C ALA A 61 21.29 18.37 1.72
N PHE A 62 21.81 18.67 2.91
CA PHE A 62 23.26 18.83 3.16
C PHE A 62 23.99 19.73 2.15
N GLY A 63 23.39 20.87 1.79
CA GLY A 63 23.99 21.83 0.87
C GLY A 63 23.75 21.54 -0.62
N ILE A 64 23.17 20.39 -0.97
CA ILE A 64 22.65 20.15 -2.32
C ILE A 64 21.35 20.97 -2.49
N PRO A 65 21.21 21.75 -3.58
CA PRO A 65 20.04 22.59 -3.79
C PRO A 65 18.76 21.77 -4.02
N ALA A 66 17.62 22.47 -3.95
CA ALA A 66 16.34 21.94 -4.37
C ALA A 66 16.34 21.62 -5.87
N GLY A 67 15.56 20.61 -6.25
CA GLY A 67 15.40 20.16 -7.63
C GLY A 67 14.25 19.17 -7.73
N GLU A 68 13.93 18.73 -8.94
CA GLU A 68 12.76 17.89 -9.17
C GLU A 68 12.97 16.72 -10.12
N THR A 69 14.04 16.73 -10.91
CA THR A 69 14.33 15.68 -11.87
C THR A 69 14.93 14.45 -11.20
N LEU A 70 15.11 13.38 -11.98
CA LEU A 70 15.76 12.17 -11.49
C LEU A 70 17.22 12.43 -11.13
N ALA A 71 17.94 13.22 -11.95
CA ALA A 71 19.33 13.58 -11.71
C ALA A 71 19.49 14.44 -10.44
N ASP A 72 18.61 15.44 -10.24
CA ASP A 72 18.64 16.27 -9.03
C ASP A 72 18.46 15.42 -7.76
N ASN A 73 17.50 14.49 -7.81
CA ASN A 73 17.21 13.63 -6.69
C ASN A 73 18.31 12.60 -6.44
N ASP A 74 18.91 12.05 -7.49
CA ASP A 74 20.06 11.15 -7.36
C ASP A 74 21.22 11.85 -6.65
N GLN A 75 21.52 13.11 -7.00
CA GLN A 75 22.57 13.88 -6.32
C GLN A 75 22.28 14.06 -4.81
N VAL A 76 21.04 14.38 -4.45
CA VAL A 76 20.62 14.48 -3.04
C VAL A 76 20.77 13.12 -2.34
N LEU A 77 20.30 12.03 -2.97
CA LEU A 77 20.35 10.69 -2.39
C LEU A 77 21.77 10.16 -2.23
N ARG A 78 22.68 10.45 -3.17
CA ARG A 78 24.12 10.14 -3.03
C ARG A 78 24.71 10.85 -1.81
N THR A 79 24.40 12.13 -1.65
CA THR A 79 24.88 12.93 -0.51
C THR A 79 24.35 12.38 0.82
N LEU A 80 23.06 12.04 0.88
CA LEU A 80 22.45 11.43 2.07
C LEU A 80 23.05 10.05 2.38
N ARG A 81 23.29 9.23 1.35
CA ARG A 81 23.96 7.93 1.47
C ARG A 81 25.36 8.07 2.04
N ASP A 82 26.15 9.00 1.50
CA ASP A 82 27.54 9.20 1.95
C ASP A 82 27.57 9.72 3.39
N ALA A 83 26.64 10.61 3.77
CA ALA A 83 26.49 11.08 5.14
C ALA A 83 26.12 9.93 6.10
N LEU A 84 25.14 9.11 5.75
CA LEU A 84 24.73 7.94 6.54
C LEU A 84 25.89 6.95 6.72
N ARG A 85 26.53 6.52 5.62
CA ARG A 85 27.63 5.56 5.65
C ARG A 85 28.83 6.08 6.44
N LYS A 86 29.16 7.35 6.30
CA LYS A 86 30.26 7.99 7.06
C LYS A 86 29.94 8.09 8.55
N ALA A 87 28.69 8.37 8.92
CA ALA A 87 28.28 8.44 10.32
C ALA A 87 28.33 7.05 10.99
N LEU A 88 27.79 6.02 10.32
CA LEU A 88 27.84 4.63 10.77
C LEU A 88 29.28 4.14 10.94
N ALA A 89 30.13 4.34 9.94
CA ALA A 89 31.54 3.94 9.99
C ALA A 89 32.35 4.60 11.13
N ARG A 90 31.84 5.70 11.73
CA ARG A 90 32.47 6.39 12.85
C ARG A 90 31.82 6.06 14.20
N GLY A 91 30.73 5.30 14.22
CA GLY A 91 29.89 5.10 15.40
C GLY A 91 29.26 6.40 15.93
N ASP A 92 29.03 7.39 15.06
CA ASP A 92 28.50 8.70 15.46
C ASP A 92 26.97 8.65 15.50
N ALA A 93 26.41 8.40 16.69
CA ALA A 93 24.97 8.29 16.93
C ALA A 93 24.21 9.55 16.51
N GLN A 94 24.73 10.74 16.82
CA GLN A 94 24.09 12.01 16.51
C GLN A 94 24.09 12.27 15.00
N ALA A 95 25.21 12.05 14.32
CA ALA A 95 25.29 12.21 12.87
C ALA A 95 24.42 11.18 12.14
N THR A 96 24.35 9.94 12.65
CA THR A 96 23.49 8.89 12.11
C THR A 96 22.02 9.28 12.19
N CYS A 97 21.57 9.73 13.37
CA CYS A 97 20.20 10.20 13.57
C CYS A 97 19.89 11.42 12.70
N SER A 98 20.81 12.39 12.61
CA SER A 98 20.66 13.57 11.76
C SER A 98 20.52 13.22 10.28
N ALA A 99 21.39 12.35 9.76
CA ALA A 99 21.33 11.91 8.36
C ALA A 99 20.05 11.13 8.06
N ALA A 100 19.63 10.22 8.95
CA ALA A 100 18.36 9.51 8.81
C ALA A 100 17.16 10.46 8.86
N CYS A 101 17.18 11.50 9.70
CA CYS A 101 16.14 12.52 9.74
C CYS A 101 16.09 13.32 8.43
N GLN A 102 17.23 13.66 7.82
CA GLN A 102 17.27 14.35 6.53
C GLN A 102 16.68 13.49 5.40
N VAL A 103 16.87 12.16 5.43
CA VAL A 103 16.17 11.25 4.51
C VAL A 103 14.65 11.35 4.67
N MET A 104 14.14 11.45 5.91
CA MET A 104 12.70 11.63 6.16
C MET A 104 12.18 12.98 5.64
N VAL A 105 12.99 14.03 5.74
CA VAL A 105 12.67 15.36 5.21
C VAL A 105 12.62 15.33 3.68
N TRP A 106 13.63 14.77 3.02
CA TRP A 106 13.67 14.59 1.56
C TRP A 106 12.45 13.79 1.05
N GLY A 107 12.12 12.70 1.76
CA GLY A 107 11.01 11.82 1.40
C GLY A 107 9.61 12.34 1.76
N GLY A 108 9.50 13.47 2.47
CA GLY A 108 8.22 14.02 2.93
C GLY A 108 7.47 13.12 3.92
N VAL A 109 8.20 12.36 4.73
CA VAL A 109 7.69 11.32 5.63
C VAL A 109 8.11 11.56 7.08
N GLN A 110 8.12 12.83 7.51
CA GLN A 110 8.58 13.22 8.85
C GLN A 110 7.70 12.68 9.98
N ASN A 111 6.38 12.66 9.77
CA ASN A 111 5.39 12.38 10.81
C ASN A 111 5.63 11.01 11.46
N GLY A 112 5.92 11.01 12.76
CA GLY A 112 6.21 9.80 13.56
C GLY A 112 7.60 9.21 13.33
N ASN A 113 8.18 9.31 12.13
CA ASN A 113 9.52 8.78 11.83
C ASN A 113 10.64 9.58 12.48
N ILE A 114 10.62 10.91 12.39
CA ILE A 114 11.67 11.75 13.01
C ILE A 114 11.69 11.55 14.53
N ARG A 115 10.51 11.56 15.15
CA ARG A 115 10.38 11.32 16.59
C ARG A 115 10.98 9.96 16.98
N TRP A 116 10.63 8.90 16.26
CA TRP A 116 11.19 7.58 16.53
C TRP A 116 12.72 7.54 16.36
N LEU A 117 13.26 8.16 15.29
CA LEU A 117 14.70 8.22 15.07
C LEU A 117 15.43 8.94 16.23
N GLN A 118 14.84 10.02 16.74
CA GLN A 118 15.38 10.77 17.87
C GLN A 118 15.30 9.98 19.19
N GLU A 119 14.17 9.31 19.44
CA GLU A 119 13.99 8.47 20.65
C GLU A 119 14.91 7.24 20.66
N ASN A 120 15.37 6.78 19.50
CA ASN A 120 16.25 5.61 19.37
C ASN A 120 17.68 5.98 18.96
N ALA A 121 18.08 7.25 19.07
CA ALA A 121 19.34 7.74 18.49
C ALA A 121 20.59 6.96 18.95
N GLU A 122 20.64 6.57 20.22
CA GLU A 122 21.77 5.84 20.82
C GLU A 122 21.97 4.44 20.23
N SER A 123 20.87 3.71 19.96
CA SER A 123 20.91 2.34 19.39
C SER A 123 20.64 2.30 17.88
N LEU A 124 20.46 3.48 17.26
CA LEU A 124 20.05 3.58 15.86
C LEU A 124 21.12 3.02 14.92
N ALA A 125 22.40 3.28 15.19
CA ALA A 125 23.50 2.80 14.36
C ALA A 125 23.51 1.26 14.28
N ASP A 126 23.52 0.60 15.45
CA ASP A 126 23.46 -0.86 15.55
C ASP A 126 22.23 -1.44 14.86
N THR A 127 21.08 -0.78 15.03
CA THR A 127 19.82 -1.19 14.39
C THR A 127 19.93 -1.12 12.86
N LEU A 128 20.44 0.00 12.33
CA LEU A 128 20.58 0.20 10.89
C LEU A 128 21.59 -0.78 10.29
N GLU A 129 22.70 -1.04 10.97
CA GLU A 129 23.72 -2.00 10.53
C GLU A 129 23.19 -3.43 10.53
N ALA A 130 22.54 -3.87 11.62
CA ALA A 130 21.98 -5.21 11.72
C ALA A 130 20.91 -5.46 10.65
N VAL A 131 19.99 -4.51 10.45
CA VAL A 131 18.95 -4.61 9.41
C VAL A 131 19.56 -4.60 8.02
N THR A 132 20.53 -3.71 7.76
CA THR A 132 21.21 -3.64 6.45
C THR A 132 21.94 -4.95 6.14
N ALA A 133 22.67 -5.52 7.10
CA ALA A 133 23.35 -6.79 6.92
C ALA A 133 22.38 -7.95 6.63
N ALA A 134 21.23 -7.99 7.32
CA ALA A 134 20.19 -8.99 7.05
C ALA A 134 19.57 -8.84 5.65
N LEU A 135 19.33 -7.60 5.21
CA LEU A 135 18.83 -7.31 3.87
C LEU A 135 19.84 -7.75 2.80
N ASP A 136 21.12 -7.43 2.98
CA ASP A 136 22.20 -7.77 2.03
C ASP A 136 22.45 -9.28 1.96
N ALA A 137 22.36 -9.99 3.08
CA ALA A 137 22.44 -11.44 3.13
C ALA A 137 21.23 -12.12 2.46
N GLY A 138 20.11 -11.41 2.31
CA GLY A 138 18.83 -11.98 1.90
C GLY A 138 18.28 -12.98 2.92
N GLU A 139 18.72 -12.87 4.17
CA GLU A 139 18.34 -13.74 5.28
C GLU A 139 17.46 -12.98 6.27
N LEU A 140 16.17 -13.30 6.22
CA LEU A 140 15.15 -12.56 6.95
C LEU A 140 14.78 -13.17 8.31
N ALA A 141 15.21 -14.39 8.58
CA ALA A 141 14.74 -15.18 9.71
C ALA A 141 15.24 -14.69 11.09
N GLY A 142 16.19 -13.76 11.15
CA GLY A 142 16.72 -13.22 12.42
C GLY A 142 16.16 -11.83 12.74
N VAL A 143 16.62 -10.82 12.01
CA VAL A 143 16.33 -9.40 12.31
C VAL A 143 14.86 -9.02 12.09
N LEU A 144 14.14 -9.76 11.24
CA LEU A 144 12.72 -9.52 11.01
C LEU A 144 11.78 -10.31 11.93
N LEU A 145 12.28 -11.11 12.88
CA LEU A 145 11.40 -11.65 13.93
C LEU A 145 11.19 -10.64 15.07
N ASP A 146 11.94 -9.54 15.06
CA ASP A 146 11.74 -8.46 16.00
C ASP A 146 10.44 -7.71 15.68
N THR A 147 9.41 -7.95 16.49
CA THR A 147 8.13 -7.23 16.43
C THR A 147 8.25 -5.72 16.70
N GLN A 148 9.38 -5.27 17.26
CA GLN A 148 9.71 -3.85 17.45
C GLN A 148 10.44 -3.24 16.24
N LEU A 149 10.77 -4.03 15.21
CA LEU A 149 11.44 -3.54 14.02
C LEU A 149 10.63 -2.42 13.36
N ARG A 150 11.22 -1.22 13.31
CA ARG A 150 10.66 -0.14 12.51
C ARG A 150 11.07 -0.30 11.05
N PHE A 151 10.19 -0.92 10.27
CA PHE A 151 10.29 -0.95 8.82
C PHE A 151 9.00 -0.43 8.20
N ASN A 152 9.02 0.72 7.55
CA ASN A 152 7.84 1.29 6.89
C ASN A 152 8.27 2.02 5.62
N ALA A 153 7.31 2.56 4.88
CA ALA A 153 7.59 3.29 3.63
C ALA A 153 8.55 4.51 3.77
N GLY A 154 8.75 5.00 5.00
CA GLY A 154 9.78 5.99 5.29
C GLY A 154 11.14 5.35 5.55
N MET A 155 11.19 4.32 6.39
CA MET A 155 12.44 3.60 6.68
C MET A 155 13.02 2.87 5.45
N THR A 156 12.20 2.43 4.50
CA THR A 156 12.68 1.89 3.22
C THR A 156 13.61 2.86 2.49
N LYS A 157 13.41 4.19 2.66
CA LYS A 157 14.28 5.22 2.09
C LYS A 157 15.66 5.17 2.71
N VAL A 158 15.76 5.05 4.04
CA VAL A 158 17.06 4.93 4.74
C VAL A 158 17.75 3.64 4.33
N TYR A 159 17.04 2.50 4.39
CA TYR A 159 17.63 1.21 4.04
C TYR A 159 18.04 1.12 2.56
N SER A 160 17.31 1.76 1.64
CA SER A 160 17.70 1.80 0.20
C SER A 160 18.99 2.56 -0.09
N LEU A 161 19.47 3.37 0.87
CA LEU A 161 20.75 4.07 0.76
C LEU A 161 21.89 3.27 1.40
N LEU A 162 21.57 2.35 2.30
CA LEU A 162 22.54 1.53 3.02
C LEU A 162 22.76 0.19 2.32
N ALA A 163 21.67 -0.58 2.15
CA ALA A 163 21.65 -1.91 1.58
C ALA A 163 21.88 -1.89 0.05
N LYS A 164 22.43 -3.00 -0.45
CA LYS A 164 22.69 -3.23 -1.87
C LYS A 164 21.39 -3.61 -2.58
N ASP A 165 21.20 -3.03 -3.76
CA ASP A 165 20.11 -3.38 -4.69
C ASP A 165 18.72 -3.39 -4.05
N LEU A 166 18.46 -2.51 -3.08
CA LEU A 166 17.18 -2.38 -2.38
C LEU A 166 16.41 -1.15 -2.87
N ILE A 167 15.14 -1.34 -3.23
CA ILE A 167 14.27 -0.24 -3.65
C ILE A 167 13.64 0.52 -2.46
N ILE A 168 13.18 1.74 -2.72
CA ILE A 168 12.23 2.48 -1.91
C ILE A 168 10.85 1.90 -2.19
N TYR A 169 10.49 0.87 -1.42
CA TYR A 169 9.18 0.26 -1.51
C TYR A 169 8.13 1.07 -0.74
N ASP A 170 7.72 2.21 -1.32
CA ASP A 170 6.64 3.02 -0.81
C ASP A 170 5.29 2.70 -1.47
N SER A 171 4.23 3.34 -0.98
CA SER A 171 2.87 3.14 -1.49
C SER A 171 2.68 3.34 -3.00
N ARG A 172 3.50 4.17 -3.68
CA ARG A 172 3.41 4.34 -5.14
C ARG A 172 4.07 3.17 -5.85
N VAL A 173 5.31 2.86 -5.46
CA VAL A 173 6.04 1.72 -6.04
C VAL A 173 5.28 0.40 -5.81
N ALA A 174 4.70 0.22 -4.62
CA ALA A 174 3.86 -0.93 -4.29
C ALA A 174 2.60 -1.01 -5.17
N ALA A 175 1.91 0.13 -5.39
CA ALA A 175 0.75 0.18 -6.27
C ALA A 175 1.10 -0.18 -7.72
N ALA A 176 2.20 0.36 -8.25
CA ALA A 176 2.66 0.05 -9.61
C ALA A 176 3.04 -1.43 -9.76
N LEU A 177 3.76 -2.01 -8.80
CA LEU A 177 4.13 -3.43 -8.82
C LEU A 177 2.90 -4.34 -8.79
N GLY A 178 1.92 -4.06 -7.92
CA GLY A 178 0.66 -4.78 -7.92
C GLY A 178 -0.08 -4.65 -9.26
N TRP A 179 -0.09 -3.46 -9.85
CA TRP A 179 -0.72 -3.24 -11.16
C TRP A 179 -0.04 -4.01 -12.30
N LEU A 180 1.29 -4.09 -12.29
CA LEU A 180 2.05 -4.92 -13.25
C LEU A 180 1.70 -6.40 -13.07
N VAL A 181 1.64 -6.90 -11.84
CA VAL A 181 1.23 -8.29 -11.57
C VAL A 181 -0.22 -8.52 -12.01
N ALA A 182 -1.13 -7.57 -11.80
CA ALA A 182 -2.50 -7.70 -12.24
C ALA A 182 -2.62 -7.78 -13.77
N LYS A 183 -1.84 -6.96 -14.50
CA LYS A 183 -1.73 -7.05 -15.97
C LYS A 183 -1.15 -8.38 -16.43
N TYR A 184 -0.12 -8.88 -15.77
CA TYR A 184 0.43 -10.21 -16.01
C TYR A 184 -0.63 -11.30 -15.82
N CYS A 185 -1.34 -11.29 -14.69
CA CYS A 185 -2.40 -12.25 -14.39
C CYS A 185 -3.48 -12.22 -15.48
N ARG A 186 -3.87 -11.02 -15.95
CA ARG A 186 -4.82 -10.89 -17.06
C ARG A 186 -4.26 -11.45 -18.37
N ALA A 187 -3.01 -11.16 -18.70
CA ALA A 187 -2.35 -11.67 -19.91
C ALA A 187 -2.24 -13.20 -19.91
N GLN A 188 -2.09 -13.81 -18.73
CA GLN A 188 -2.03 -15.26 -18.53
C GLN A 188 -3.39 -15.91 -18.17
N ALA A 189 -4.48 -15.12 -18.14
CA ALA A 189 -5.82 -15.56 -17.72
C ALA A 189 -5.86 -16.27 -16.36
N LEU A 190 -5.08 -15.81 -15.38
CA LEU A 190 -5.09 -16.34 -14.02
C LEU A 190 -6.34 -15.89 -13.27
N ALA A 191 -6.96 -16.82 -12.54
CA ALA A 191 -8.15 -16.54 -11.74
C ALA A 191 -7.85 -15.77 -10.42
N ALA A 192 -6.61 -15.82 -9.95
CA ALA A 192 -6.16 -15.17 -8.72
C ALA A 192 -4.69 -14.73 -8.85
N VAL A 193 -4.27 -13.79 -7.99
CA VAL A 193 -2.86 -13.39 -7.89
C VAL A 193 -2.08 -14.52 -7.21
N PRO A 194 -1.02 -15.06 -7.83
CA PRO A 194 -0.17 -16.05 -7.16
C PRO A 194 0.43 -15.48 -5.87
N ALA A 195 0.39 -16.24 -4.78
CA ALA A 195 0.90 -15.84 -3.47
C ALA A 195 2.31 -15.21 -3.51
N PRO A 196 3.33 -15.75 -4.22
CA PRO A 196 4.65 -15.13 -4.27
C PRO A 196 4.69 -13.78 -5.02
N LEU A 197 3.66 -13.45 -5.79
CA LEU A 197 3.53 -12.19 -6.54
C LEU A 197 2.52 -11.21 -5.90
N ALA A 198 1.94 -11.58 -4.75
CA ALA A 198 0.95 -10.79 -4.04
C ALA A 198 1.57 -9.58 -3.30
N PHE A 199 2.32 -8.75 -4.03
CA PHE A 199 2.98 -7.54 -3.53
C PHE A 199 2.00 -6.65 -2.74
N PRO A 200 2.18 -6.52 -1.41
CA PRO A 200 1.23 -5.77 -0.60
C PRO A 200 1.27 -4.28 -0.92
N TRP A 201 0.11 -3.63 -0.87
CA TRP A 201 -0.03 -2.22 -1.24
C TRP A 201 -0.59 -1.36 -0.10
N ALA A 202 -0.37 -0.05 -0.19
CA ALA A 202 -0.89 0.93 0.76
C ALA A 202 -1.64 2.07 0.03
N PRO A 203 -2.71 2.62 0.63
CA PRO A 203 -3.53 3.63 0.00
C PRO A 203 -2.80 4.97 -0.01
N ALA A 204 -3.30 5.91 -0.80
CA ALA A 204 -2.79 7.27 -0.75
C ALA A 204 -3.07 7.91 0.62
N LYS A 205 -2.04 8.50 1.24
CA LYS A 205 -2.22 9.37 2.39
C LYS A 205 -2.84 10.68 1.92
N GLU A 206 -4.11 10.91 2.23
CA GLU A 206 -4.85 12.05 1.75
C GLU A 206 -5.59 12.82 2.84
N GLY A 207 -5.73 14.12 2.58
CA GLY A 207 -6.56 15.01 3.38
C GLY A 207 -8.05 14.69 3.28
N LEU A 208 -8.77 15.20 4.26
CA LEU A 208 -10.14 14.82 4.60
C LEU A 208 -11.19 15.44 3.70
N SER A 209 -10.75 16.40 2.90
CA SER A 209 -11.53 17.17 1.93
C SER A 209 -11.14 16.84 0.48
N ALA A 210 -10.30 15.81 0.25
CA ALA A 210 -9.90 15.42 -1.10
C ALA A 210 -11.16 15.05 -1.91
N ALA A 211 -11.52 15.92 -2.86
CA ALA A 211 -12.69 15.74 -3.71
C ALA A 211 -12.47 14.61 -4.74
N SER A 212 -11.22 14.34 -5.11
CA SER A 212 -10.82 13.28 -6.04
C SER A 212 -9.65 12.51 -5.42
N PRO A 213 -9.94 11.46 -4.62
CA PRO A 213 -8.89 10.69 -3.98
C PRO A 213 -8.05 9.94 -5.01
N LYS A 214 -6.75 9.84 -4.76
CA LYS A 214 -5.84 9.02 -5.57
C LYS A 214 -6.12 7.55 -5.33
N ASN A 215 -6.25 6.80 -6.41
CA ASN A 215 -6.36 5.36 -6.39
C ASN A 215 -4.95 4.75 -6.40
N ARG A 216 -4.65 3.95 -5.38
CA ARG A 216 -3.42 3.13 -5.34
C ARG A 216 -3.74 1.65 -5.22
N ASN A 217 -5.02 1.28 -5.33
CA ASN A 217 -5.44 -0.10 -5.26
C ASN A 217 -5.11 -0.80 -6.58
N PRO A 218 -4.20 -1.78 -6.60
CA PRO A 218 -3.87 -2.53 -7.81
C PRO A 218 -4.94 -3.57 -8.19
N ALA A 219 -5.99 -3.76 -7.39
CA ALA A 219 -7.00 -4.78 -7.65
C ALA A 219 -7.76 -4.55 -8.96
N ILE A 220 -7.91 -5.62 -9.75
CA ILE A 220 -8.59 -5.63 -11.06
C ILE A 220 -9.39 -6.92 -11.15
N GLU A 221 -10.66 -6.88 -11.54
CA GLU A 221 -11.38 -8.08 -12.00
C GLU A 221 -11.35 -9.31 -11.06
N GLY A 222 -11.24 -9.10 -9.73
CA GLY A 222 -11.14 -10.21 -8.77
C GLY A 222 -9.71 -10.52 -8.32
N LEU A 223 -8.70 -10.05 -9.03
CA LEU A 223 -7.30 -10.07 -8.60
C LEU A 223 -7.14 -9.13 -7.41
N ARG A 224 -6.88 -9.67 -6.22
CA ARG A 224 -6.68 -8.92 -4.97
C ARG A 224 -5.24 -8.98 -4.52
N PHE A 225 -4.87 -7.96 -3.75
CA PHE A 225 -3.53 -7.81 -3.19
C PHE A 225 -3.66 -7.50 -1.70
N PRO A 226 -2.79 -8.09 -0.87
CA PRO A 226 -2.79 -7.85 0.56
C PRO A 226 -2.38 -6.42 0.90
N ARG A 227 -2.61 -6.04 2.15
CA ARG A 227 -2.30 -4.72 2.68
C ARG A 227 -0.86 -4.66 3.14
N LEU A 228 -0.16 -3.60 2.78
CA LEU A 228 1.20 -3.36 3.25
C LEU A 228 1.17 -2.93 4.72
N GLN A 229 1.72 -3.79 5.57
CA GLN A 229 1.90 -3.59 7.00
C GLN A 229 3.36 -3.25 7.27
N SER A 230 3.61 -2.37 8.23
CA SER A 230 4.96 -2.06 8.68
C SER A 230 5.60 -3.25 9.42
N GLY A 231 6.92 -3.21 9.52
CA GLY A 231 7.74 -4.15 10.27
C GLY A 231 8.23 -5.29 9.37
N PRO A 232 8.28 -6.51 9.89
CA PRO A 232 8.83 -7.68 9.20
C PRO A 232 8.27 -7.89 7.79
N MET A 233 6.95 -7.80 7.65
CA MET A 233 6.28 -8.01 6.37
C MET A 233 6.69 -6.97 5.33
N HIS A 234 6.85 -5.69 5.71
CA HIS A 234 7.34 -4.66 4.79
C HIS A 234 8.74 -5.00 4.30
N ALA A 235 9.64 -5.37 5.22
CA ALA A 235 11.02 -5.68 4.89
C ALA A 235 11.14 -6.89 3.94
N GLU A 236 10.37 -7.95 4.21
CA GLU A 236 10.32 -9.13 3.34
C GLU A 236 9.83 -8.80 1.94
N TRP A 237 8.72 -8.07 1.83
CA TRP A 237 8.17 -7.72 0.53
C TRP A 237 9.03 -6.68 -0.21
N ASN A 238 9.75 -5.82 0.50
CA ASN A 238 10.75 -4.95 -0.09
C ASN A 238 11.91 -5.75 -0.72
N LEU A 239 12.40 -6.79 -0.04
CA LEU A 239 13.41 -7.69 -0.63
C LEU A 239 12.89 -8.46 -1.83
N LYS A 240 11.71 -9.09 -1.71
CA LYS A 240 11.08 -9.83 -2.82
C LYS A 240 10.89 -8.94 -4.04
N ALA A 241 10.38 -7.71 -3.85
CA ALA A 241 10.20 -6.74 -4.92
C ALA A 241 11.54 -6.35 -5.55
N SER A 242 12.54 -6.05 -4.72
CA SER A 242 13.89 -5.73 -5.17
C SER A 242 14.52 -6.86 -5.99
N TRP A 243 14.42 -8.11 -5.53
CA TRP A 243 14.96 -9.27 -6.24
C TRP A 243 14.31 -9.48 -7.60
N VAL A 244 12.98 -9.34 -7.72
CA VAL A 244 12.28 -9.44 -9.00
C VAL A 244 12.76 -8.37 -9.98
N LEU A 245 12.87 -7.12 -9.52
CA LEU A 245 13.28 -6.01 -10.38
C LEU A 245 14.74 -6.13 -10.81
N VAL A 246 15.64 -6.51 -9.90
CA VAL A 246 17.05 -6.78 -10.22
C VAL A 246 17.17 -7.93 -11.21
N GLU A 247 16.41 -9.00 -11.02
CA GLU A 247 16.44 -10.15 -11.92
C GLU A 247 15.89 -9.80 -13.32
N ALA A 248 14.83 -9.00 -13.40
CA ALA A 248 14.33 -8.47 -14.66
C ALA A 248 15.40 -7.62 -15.38
N LEU A 249 16.07 -6.71 -14.67
CA LEU A 249 17.16 -5.89 -15.22
C LEU A 249 18.37 -6.74 -15.64
N ASN A 250 18.69 -7.81 -14.92
CA ASN A 250 19.77 -8.72 -15.28
C ASN A 250 19.48 -9.52 -16.56
N ARG A 251 18.20 -9.71 -16.92
CA ARG A 251 17.76 -10.36 -18.16
C ARG A 251 17.50 -9.37 -19.29
N ASP A 252 17.30 -8.12 -18.95
CA ASP A 252 17.08 -7.04 -19.91
C ASP A 252 18.36 -6.71 -20.69
N ARG A 253 18.20 -6.57 -22.01
CA ARG A 253 19.27 -6.21 -22.94
C ARG A 253 18.88 -5.06 -23.86
N GLY A 254 17.60 -4.72 -23.91
CA GLY A 254 17.02 -3.83 -24.92
C GLY A 254 16.56 -2.51 -24.35
N SER A 255 16.23 -2.46 -23.06
CA SER A 255 15.72 -1.23 -22.46
C SER A 255 16.81 -0.23 -22.15
N ARG A 256 16.38 1.00 -22.02
CA ARG A 256 17.14 2.14 -21.53
C ARG A 256 17.56 1.95 -20.08
N PHE A 257 16.89 1.11 -19.31
CA PHE A 257 17.36 0.71 -17.98
C PHE A 257 18.66 -0.12 -18.07
N ALA A 258 18.83 -0.96 -19.09
CA ALA A 258 20.08 -1.70 -19.30
C ALA A 258 21.23 -0.83 -19.84
N GLN A 259 20.93 0.32 -20.45
CA GLN A 259 21.95 1.24 -20.94
C GLN A 259 22.68 1.94 -19.79
N PRO A 260 24.00 2.18 -19.87
CA PRO A 260 24.72 2.98 -18.90
C PRO A 260 24.12 4.38 -18.75
N GLY A 261 24.03 4.88 -17.52
CA GLY A 261 23.50 6.19 -17.24
C GLY A 261 24.05 6.76 -15.94
N PRO A 262 23.85 8.07 -15.69
CA PRO A 262 24.34 8.70 -14.46
C PRO A 262 23.62 8.19 -13.21
N VAL A 263 22.42 7.62 -13.36
CA VAL A 263 21.60 7.06 -12.27
C VAL A 263 21.51 5.55 -12.45
N ASP A 264 21.70 4.82 -11.35
CA ASP A 264 21.72 3.35 -11.35
C ASP A 264 20.43 2.76 -11.96
N SER A 265 20.56 1.64 -12.69
CA SER A 265 19.45 1.02 -13.43
C SER A 265 18.25 0.68 -12.54
N LEU A 266 18.50 0.12 -11.35
CA LEU A 266 17.43 -0.18 -10.39
C LEU A 266 16.71 1.08 -9.92
N ARG A 267 17.44 2.19 -9.70
CA ARG A 267 16.84 3.47 -9.30
C ARG A 267 16.01 4.09 -10.41
N ARG A 268 16.42 3.94 -11.68
CA ARG A 268 15.63 4.36 -12.85
C ARG A 268 14.33 3.55 -12.96
N LEU A 269 14.39 2.23 -12.79
CA LEU A 269 13.19 1.39 -12.82
C LEU A 269 12.25 1.70 -11.63
N GLU A 270 12.80 1.90 -10.43
CA GLU A 270 12.03 2.37 -9.28
C GLU A 270 11.36 3.73 -9.55
N ALA A 271 12.07 4.67 -10.19
CA ALA A 271 11.54 5.97 -10.57
C ALA A 271 10.35 5.84 -11.55
N ALA A 272 10.42 4.93 -12.53
CA ALA A 272 9.30 4.61 -13.41
C ALA A 272 8.08 4.10 -12.62
N LEU A 273 8.29 3.12 -11.73
CA LEU A 273 7.24 2.55 -10.88
C LEU A 273 6.64 3.60 -9.94
N PHE A 274 7.48 4.48 -9.40
CA PHE A 274 7.03 5.60 -8.61
C PHE A 274 6.08 6.46 -9.43
N MET A 275 6.44 6.90 -10.64
CA MET A 275 5.58 7.71 -11.50
C MET A 275 4.26 7.02 -11.86
N LEU A 276 4.31 5.77 -12.32
CA LEU A 276 3.12 4.99 -12.66
C LEU A 276 2.17 4.81 -11.47
N GLY A 277 2.70 4.52 -10.28
CA GLY A 277 1.90 4.24 -9.08
C GLY A 277 1.34 5.46 -8.37
N TYR A 278 1.39 6.66 -8.99
CA TYR A 278 0.83 7.87 -8.38
C TYR A 278 -0.68 7.76 -8.18
N ASP A 279 -1.40 7.36 -9.23
CA ASP A 279 -2.86 7.26 -9.30
C ASP A 279 -3.28 6.26 -10.39
N LEU A 280 -3.52 5.02 -10.00
CA LEU A 280 -3.92 3.94 -10.88
C LEU A 280 -5.31 4.19 -11.50
N PRO A 281 -5.57 3.69 -12.73
CA PRO A 281 -6.86 3.88 -13.37
C PRO A 281 -7.99 3.27 -12.51
N PRO A 282 -9.19 3.85 -12.50
CA PRO A 282 -10.34 3.20 -11.88
C PRO A 282 -10.62 1.89 -12.61
N GLN A 283 -10.61 0.77 -11.88
CA GLN A 283 -10.77 -0.56 -12.45
C GLN A 283 -12.23 -1.00 -12.29
N PRO A 284 -12.89 -1.52 -13.34
CA PRO A 284 -14.13 -2.26 -13.16
C PRO A 284 -13.82 -3.53 -12.36
N LEU A 285 -14.44 -3.69 -11.19
CA LEU A 285 -14.41 -4.95 -10.47
C LEU A 285 -15.28 -5.97 -11.24
N ALA A 286 -14.76 -7.19 -11.45
CA ALA A 286 -15.46 -8.22 -12.21
C ALA A 286 -16.67 -8.74 -11.43
N ARG A 287 -17.75 -9.01 -12.18
CA ARG A 287 -18.88 -9.81 -11.71
C ARG A 287 -18.37 -11.20 -11.35
N GLN A 288 -18.48 -11.62 -10.10
CA GLN A 288 -18.26 -13.01 -9.72
C GLN A 288 -19.29 -13.89 -10.44
N VAL A 289 -18.83 -14.78 -11.31
CA VAL A 289 -19.61 -15.95 -11.73
C VAL A 289 -19.50 -16.94 -10.57
N VAL A 290 -20.60 -17.11 -9.83
CA VAL A 290 -20.70 -18.07 -8.73
C VAL A 290 -20.63 -19.48 -9.31
N ALA A 291 -19.44 -20.09 -9.30
CA ALA A 291 -19.30 -21.53 -9.45
C ALA A 291 -19.44 -22.16 -8.05
N GLN A 292 -20.60 -22.75 -7.79
CA GLN A 292 -20.85 -23.52 -6.56
C GLN A 292 -20.02 -24.81 -6.60
N GLY A 293 -18.89 -24.81 -5.90
CA GLY A 293 -18.15 -26.04 -5.55
C GLY A 293 -18.44 -26.44 -4.10
N PRO A 294 -18.48 -27.75 -3.78
CA PRO A 294 -18.90 -28.21 -2.46
C PRO A 294 -17.86 -27.86 -1.39
N LEU A 295 -18.34 -27.23 -0.31
CA LEU A 295 -17.60 -26.92 0.91
C LEU A 295 -17.20 -28.20 1.62
N THR A 296 -15.92 -28.55 1.60
CA THR A 296 -15.34 -29.49 2.56
C THR A 296 -14.94 -28.73 3.82
N GLN A 297 -15.59 -29.09 4.94
CA GLN A 297 -15.27 -28.59 6.27
C GLN A 297 -13.83 -28.96 6.65
N ALA A 298 -13.03 -27.96 7.00
CA ALA A 298 -11.82 -28.13 7.80
C ALA A 298 -11.92 -27.29 9.07
N SER A 299 -12.19 -28.01 10.16
CA SER A 299 -11.84 -27.77 11.57
C SER A 299 -11.12 -26.46 11.92
N SER A 300 -11.79 -25.68 12.76
CA SER A 300 -11.23 -24.62 13.63
C SER A 300 -10.09 -25.10 14.52
N ALA A 301 -8.92 -24.45 14.46
CA ALA A 301 -8.03 -24.19 15.59
C ALA A 301 -6.89 -23.24 15.18
N GLU A 302 -6.84 -22.08 15.85
CA GLU A 302 -5.66 -21.25 16.11
C GLU A 302 -4.74 -20.87 14.92
N ALA A 303 -5.05 -19.75 14.26
CA ALA A 303 -4.05 -18.91 13.59
C ALA A 303 -4.42 -17.42 13.71
N SER A 304 -4.38 -16.87 14.93
CA SER A 304 -4.40 -15.41 15.11
C SER A 304 -3.01 -14.86 14.80
N THR A 305 -2.73 -14.50 13.55
CA THR A 305 -1.58 -13.62 13.27
C THR A 305 -1.90 -12.23 13.83
N SER A 306 -1.10 -11.77 14.79
CA SER A 306 -1.35 -10.60 15.63
C SER A 306 -1.08 -9.26 14.93
N VAL A 307 -1.39 -9.14 13.64
CA VAL A 307 -0.93 -7.99 12.84
C VAL A 307 -2.05 -7.01 12.56
N TRP A 308 -1.76 -5.74 12.85
CA TRP A 308 -2.70 -4.64 12.78
C TRP A 308 -2.50 -3.84 11.49
N ASN A 309 -3.56 -3.66 10.70
CA ASN A 309 -3.58 -2.78 9.53
C ASN A 309 -3.68 -1.32 9.94
N GLU A 310 -2.82 -0.46 9.38
CA GLU A 310 -2.89 0.99 9.54
C GLU A 310 -4.01 1.58 8.66
N CYS A 311 -4.83 2.46 9.23
CA CYS A 311 -5.86 3.20 8.50
C CYS A 311 -6.06 4.62 9.06
N TYR A 312 -6.78 5.46 8.32
CA TYR A 312 -7.02 6.86 8.65
C TYR A 312 -8.50 7.21 8.42
N THR A 313 -9.15 7.86 9.39
CA THR A 313 -10.55 8.27 9.22
C THR A 313 -10.69 9.35 8.16
N ALA A 314 -11.73 9.26 7.32
CA ALA A 314 -11.93 10.18 6.19
C ALA A 314 -12.30 11.63 6.60
N ALA A 315 -12.75 11.86 7.84
CA ALA A 315 -13.23 13.16 8.31
C ALA A 315 -12.22 13.96 9.14
N GLN A 316 -11.37 13.29 9.94
CA GLN A 316 -10.37 13.91 10.84
C GLN A 316 -8.92 13.43 10.62
N GLY A 317 -8.68 12.42 9.77
CA GLY A 317 -7.33 11.95 9.45
C GLY A 317 -6.71 11.26 10.64
N LYS A 318 -7.56 10.88 11.60
CA LYS A 318 -7.16 10.22 12.81
C LYS A 318 -6.67 8.84 12.42
N GLN A 319 -5.40 8.60 12.65
CA GLN A 319 -4.79 7.29 12.51
C GLN A 319 -5.47 6.32 13.47
N PHE A 320 -5.74 5.11 13.00
CA PHE A 320 -6.16 4.00 13.81
C PHE A 320 -5.64 2.70 13.21
N HIS A 321 -5.79 1.62 13.98
CA HIS A 321 -5.34 0.31 13.60
C HIS A 321 -6.50 -0.67 13.69
N TYR A 322 -6.63 -1.56 12.71
CA TYR A 322 -7.69 -2.57 12.68
C TYR A 322 -7.16 -3.92 12.22
N ARG A 323 -7.88 -4.99 12.52
CA ARG A 323 -7.70 -6.31 11.92
C ARG A 323 -9.05 -6.86 11.47
N ILE A 324 -9.01 -7.76 10.51
CA ILE A 324 -10.19 -8.48 10.04
C ILE A 324 -10.17 -9.86 10.70
N GLU A 325 -11.35 -10.28 11.16
CA GLU A 325 -11.63 -11.63 11.61
C GLU A 325 -12.85 -12.13 10.80
N PRO A 326 -13.06 -13.45 10.67
CA PRO A 326 -14.10 -14.00 9.78
C PRO A 326 -15.51 -13.42 10.00
N ASP A 327 -15.85 -13.06 11.24
CA ASP A 327 -17.18 -12.58 11.64
C ASP A 327 -17.18 -11.12 12.13
N ARG A 328 -16.06 -10.40 12.08
CA ARG A 328 -15.96 -9.04 12.65
C ARG A 328 -14.76 -8.24 12.16
N ILE A 329 -14.86 -6.93 12.34
CA ILE A 329 -13.75 -5.98 12.22
C ILE A 329 -13.39 -5.51 13.62
N VAL A 330 -12.13 -5.68 14.03
CA VAL A 330 -11.65 -5.29 15.37
C VAL A 330 -10.67 -4.13 15.24
N LEU A 331 -10.83 -3.11 16.07
CA LEU A 331 -9.90 -1.98 16.15
C LEU A 331 -9.02 -2.10 17.40
N LYS A 332 -7.79 -1.61 17.30
CA LYS A 332 -6.78 -1.70 18.36
C LYS A 332 -7.18 -0.98 19.65
N ASP A 333 -8.10 -0.03 19.56
CA ASP A 333 -8.68 0.67 20.71
C ASP A 333 -9.91 -0.01 21.30
N GLY A 334 -10.18 -1.27 20.93
CA GLY A 334 -11.22 -2.12 21.51
C GLY A 334 -12.59 -2.01 20.84
N ARG A 335 -12.76 -1.14 19.82
CA ARG A 335 -14.02 -1.09 19.05
C ARG A 335 -14.16 -2.33 18.18
N ILE A 336 -15.37 -2.88 18.11
CA ILE A 336 -15.70 -4.08 17.31
C ILE A 336 -16.91 -3.79 16.45
N PHE A 337 -16.86 -4.17 15.17
CA PHE A 337 -17.99 -4.16 14.24
C PHE A 337 -18.30 -5.61 13.83
N LEU A 338 -19.41 -6.15 14.31
CA LEU A 338 -19.84 -7.50 13.94
C LEU A 338 -20.34 -7.53 12.50
N LEU A 339 -20.02 -8.60 11.77
CA LEU A 339 -20.40 -8.80 10.37
C LEU A 339 -21.91 -8.64 10.17
N GLU A 340 -22.74 -9.20 11.05
CA GLU A 340 -24.21 -9.06 10.99
C GLU A 340 -24.66 -7.60 10.99
N HIS A 341 -24.05 -6.76 11.84
CA HIS A 341 -24.38 -5.34 11.96
C HIS A 341 -23.86 -4.56 10.77
N VAL A 342 -22.71 -4.94 10.23
CA VAL A 342 -22.15 -4.31 9.02
C VAL A 342 -23.04 -4.63 7.81
N ASN A 343 -23.42 -5.89 7.60
CA ASN A 343 -24.34 -6.30 6.54
C ASN A 343 -25.70 -5.58 6.66
N ALA A 344 -26.29 -5.53 7.86
CA ALA A 344 -27.54 -4.79 8.08
C ALA A 344 -27.40 -3.28 7.83
N THR A 345 -26.25 -2.69 8.15
CA THR A 345 -25.94 -1.28 7.85
C THR A 345 -25.91 -1.04 6.35
N LEU A 346 -25.21 -1.89 5.60
CA LEU A 346 -25.09 -1.78 4.15
C LEU A 346 -26.44 -2.00 3.45
N GLU A 347 -27.23 -2.96 3.92
CA GLU A 347 -28.57 -3.24 3.41
C GLU A 347 -29.51 -2.04 3.58
N TRP A 348 -29.44 -1.36 4.73
CA TRP A 348 -30.20 -0.14 4.97
C TRP A 348 -29.77 0.98 4.01
N LEU A 349 -28.46 1.16 3.81
CA LEU A 349 -27.92 2.15 2.87
C LEU A 349 -28.37 1.86 1.44
N ARG A 350 -28.35 0.59 1.01
CA ARG A 350 -28.82 0.18 -0.32
C ARG A 350 -30.28 0.53 -0.53
N LYS A 351 -31.14 0.20 0.44
CA LYS A 351 -32.58 0.49 0.36
C LYS A 351 -32.87 2.00 0.32
N HIS A 352 -32.07 2.79 1.02
CA HIS A 352 -32.33 4.22 1.16
C HIS A 352 -31.70 5.07 0.05
N PHE A 353 -30.51 4.70 -0.43
CA PHE A 353 -29.74 5.50 -1.38
C PHE A 353 -29.57 4.82 -2.75
N GLY A 354 -29.64 3.49 -2.83
CA GLY A 354 -29.29 2.76 -4.05
C GLY A 354 -27.87 3.13 -4.49
N SER A 355 -27.73 3.56 -5.74
CA SER A 355 -26.46 4.05 -6.32
C SER A 355 -26.12 5.50 -5.96
N ASN A 356 -26.98 6.22 -5.22
CA ASN A 356 -26.76 7.61 -4.87
C ASN A 356 -25.74 7.77 -3.72
N PRO A 357 -24.98 8.87 -3.68
CA PRO A 357 -24.06 9.14 -2.57
C PRO A 357 -24.80 9.36 -1.24
N PHE A 358 -24.21 8.87 -0.16
CA PHE A 358 -24.68 9.09 1.21
C PHE A 358 -23.61 9.72 2.11
N PRO A 359 -24.00 10.52 3.12
CA PRO A 359 -23.07 11.16 4.04
C PRO A 359 -22.71 10.27 5.23
N LEU A 360 -21.79 10.77 6.07
CA LEU A 360 -21.34 10.05 7.27
C LEU A 360 -22.46 10.00 8.34
N ALA A 361 -23.15 11.12 8.53
CA ALA A 361 -24.28 11.29 9.46
C ALA A 361 -24.12 10.57 10.81
N ASN A 362 -23.07 10.92 11.55
CA ASN A 362 -22.60 10.15 12.71
C ASN A 362 -22.54 10.95 14.02
N SER A 363 -23.36 11.99 14.16
CA SER A 363 -23.41 12.79 15.39
C SER A 363 -23.86 11.93 16.58
N ALA A 364 -23.09 11.93 17.66
CA ALA A 364 -23.45 11.27 18.92
C ALA A 364 -24.76 11.81 19.53
N GLN A 365 -25.10 13.06 19.22
CA GLN A 365 -26.27 13.75 19.77
C GLN A 365 -27.47 13.67 18.83
N HIS A 366 -27.27 13.90 17.52
CA HIS A 366 -28.38 14.03 16.58
C HIS A 366 -28.87 12.69 16.02
N VAL A 367 -28.04 11.65 16.00
CA VAL A 367 -28.47 10.33 15.50
C VAL A 367 -29.47 9.67 16.46
N PRO A 368 -29.23 9.61 17.80
CA PRO A 368 -30.20 9.01 18.72
C PRO A 368 -31.55 9.74 18.78
N THR A 369 -31.55 11.06 18.55
CA THR A 369 -32.78 11.88 18.56
C THR A 369 -33.50 11.93 17.22
N GLY A 370 -32.97 11.29 16.17
CA GLY A 370 -33.53 11.33 14.82
C GLY A 370 -33.35 12.67 14.09
N ALA A 371 -32.58 13.60 14.64
CA ALA A 371 -32.30 14.91 14.05
C ALA A 371 -31.17 14.88 12.99
N SER A 372 -30.45 13.77 12.85
CA SER A 372 -29.39 13.61 11.84
C SER A 372 -29.97 13.23 10.47
N PRO A 373 -29.41 13.73 9.35
CA PRO A 373 -29.81 13.26 8.03
C PRO A 373 -29.51 11.76 7.85
N ALA A 374 -30.16 11.11 6.88
CA ALA A 374 -29.84 9.74 6.53
C ALA A 374 -28.36 9.58 6.13
N GLY A 375 -27.72 8.49 6.54
CA GLY A 375 -26.33 8.17 6.23
C GLY A 375 -25.82 6.99 7.05
N ILE A 376 -24.52 6.66 6.94
CA ILE A 376 -23.97 5.42 7.52
C ILE A 376 -24.03 5.40 9.06
N GLY A 377 -23.89 6.54 9.74
CA GLY A 377 -24.05 6.61 11.20
C GLY A 377 -25.47 6.29 11.66
N VAL A 378 -26.49 6.79 10.95
CA VAL A 378 -27.90 6.44 11.19
C VAL A 378 -28.16 4.97 10.88
N ALA A 379 -27.64 4.47 9.76
CA ALA A 379 -27.77 3.08 9.33
C ALA A 379 -27.20 2.11 10.38
N TYR A 380 -25.99 2.40 10.87
CA TYR A 380 -25.30 1.58 11.88
C TYR A 380 -25.99 1.63 13.24
N PHE A 381 -26.45 2.81 13.66
CA PHE A 381 -27.22 2.95 14.89
C PHE A 381 -28.50 2.10 14.85
N ARG A 382 -29.19 2.05 13.71
CA ARG A 382 -30.37 1.20 13.51
C ARG A 382 -30.00 -0.28 13.48
N ALA A 383 -28.95 -0.65 12.74
CA ALA A 383 -28.48 -2.03 12.62
C ALA A 383 -28.12 -2.64 13.98
N THR A 384 -27.64 -1.82 14.92
CA THR A 384 -27.25 -2.22 16.27
C THR A 384 -28.36 -2.01 17.31
N LEU A 385 -29.62 -1.81 16.88
CA LEU A 385 -30.78 -1.58 17.75
C LEU A 385 -30.56 -0.42 18.74
N GLY A 386 -29.87 0.63 18.30
CA GLY A 386 -29.56 1.83 19.09
C GLY A 386 -28.41 1.67 20.09
N LYS A 387 -27.73 0.52 20.13
CA LYS A 387 -26.62 0.26 21.06
C LYS A 387 -25.26 0.69 20.50
N GLY A 388 -25.10 0.71 19.18
CA GLY A 388 -23.85 1.08 18.52
C GLY A 388 -23.63 2.60 18.57
N SER A 389 -22.40 3.02 18.82
CA SER A 389 -22.03 4.45 18.82
C SER A 389 -21.92 4.98 17.39
N PRO A 390 -22.77 5.95 16.96
CA PRO A 390 -22.71 6.50 15.61
C PRO A 390 -21.32 7.06 15.25
N PRO A 391 -20.61 7.81 16.11
CA PRO A 391 -19.26 8.31 15.80
C PRO A 391 -18.27 7.25 15.33
N HIS A 392 -18.43 5.98 15.75
CA HIS A 392 -17.54 4.89 15.37
C HIS A 392 -17.59 4.60 13.86
N THR A 393 -18.68 4.98 13.17
CA THR A 393 -18.80 4.76 11.72
C THR A 393 -17.80 5.55 10.90
N SER A 394 -17.13 6.56 11.47
CA SER A 394 -16.00 7.24 10.82
C SER A 394 -14.84 6.30 10.53
N ALA A 395 -14.59 5.33 11.41
CA ALA A 395 -13.57 4.29 11.22
C ALA A 395 -14.12 3.14 10.38
N LEU A 396 -15.37 2.72 10.61
CA LEU A 396 -16.02 1.68 9.80
C LEU A 396 -16.04 2.06 8.31
N ALA A 397 -16.48 3.27 7.98
CA ALA A 397 -16.51 3.76 6.60
C ALA A 397 -15.11 3.74 5.96
N ALA A 398 -14.06 4.06 6.72
CA ALA A 398 -12.69 4.01 6.21
C ALA A 398 -12.25 2.57 5.91
N VAL A 399 -12.52 1.62 6.83
CA VAL A 399 -12.23 0.19 6.60
C VAL A 399 -13.01 -0.36 5.41
N LEU A 400 -14.31 -0.05 5.30
CA LEU A 400 -15.14 -0.52 4.19
C LEU A 400 -14.73 0.07 2.83
N VAL A 401 -14.15 1.28 2.80
CA VAL A 401 -13.52 1.81 1.59
C VAL A 401 -12.26 1.02 1.23
N GLU A 402 -11.44 0.64 2.23
CA GLU A 402 -10.25 -0.17 1.97
C GLU A 402 -10.57 -1.58 1.46
N LEU A 403 -11.67 -2.16 1.96
CA LEU A 403 -12.18 -3.46 1.51
C LEU A 403 -12.91 -3.39 0.14
N GLY A 404 -13.04 -2.19 -0.46
CA GLY A 404 -13.75 -2.00 -1.72
C GLY A 404 -15.26 -2.12 -1.64
N VAL A 405 -15.83 -2.30 -0.44
CA VAL A 405 -17.28 -2.36 -0.18
C VAL A 405 -17.94 -0.98 -0.39
N LEU A 406 -17.22 0.08 -0.04
CA LEU A 406 -17.63 1.46 -0.29
C LEU A 406 -16.67 2.16 -1.24
N LEU A 407 -17.20 3.02 -2.09
CA LEU A 407 -16.39 3.90 -2.93
C LEU A 407 -16.52 5.33 -2.42
N ARG A 408 -15.37 5.96 -2.18
CA ARG A 408 -15.32 7.35 -1.70
C ARG A 408 -15.69 8.30 -2.83
N GLN A 409 -16.56 9.25 -2.52
CA GLN A 409 -17.00 10.32 -3.41
C GLN A 409 -16.52 11.69 -2.89
N PRO A 410 -16.60 12.75 -3.70
CA PRO A 410 -16.33 14.11 -3.24
C PRO A 410 -17.14 14.49 -1.98
N ARG A 411 -16.68 15.52 -1.27
CA ARG A 411 -17.41 16.13 -0.12
C ARG A 411 -17.73 15.17 1.04
N ARG A 412 -16.87 14.18 1.29
CA ARG A 412 -17.04 13.21 2.39
C ARG A 412 -18.35 12.42 2.29
N SER A 413 -18.65 11.97 1.08
CA SER A 413 -19.76 11.06 0.81
C SER A 413 -19.23 9.73 0.26
N TRP A 414 -20.08 8.72 0.25
CA TRP A 414 -19.75 7.38 -0.23
C TRP A 414 -20.88 6.84 -1.07
N ILE A 415 -20.56 5.93 -1.98
CA ILE A 415 -21.53 5.05 -2.64
C ILE A 415 -21.20 3.60 -2.29
N LEU A 416 -22.21 2.73 -2.40
CA LEU A 416 -22.00 1.30 -2.35
C LEU A 416 -21.24 0.83 -3.59
N SER A 417 -20.42 -0.21 -3.44
CA SER A 417 -19.80 -0.90 -4.57
C SER A 417 -20.87 -1.54 -5.48
N PRO A 418 -20.60 -1.75 -6.78
CA PRO A 418 -21.53 -2.44 -7.67
C PRO A 418 -21.97 -3.82 -7.17
N GLU A 419 -21.08 -4.54 -6.49
CA GLU A 419 -21.35 -5.86 -5.89
C GLU A 419 -22.41 -5.74 -4.80
N CYS A 420 -22.31 -4.72 -3.94
CA CYS A 420 -23.31 -4.43 -2.92
C CYS A 420 -24.66 -3.99 -3.52
N LEU A 421 -24.66 -3.46 -4.74
CA LEU A 421 -25.88 -3.06 -5.45
C LEU A 421 -26.54 -4.20 -6.23
N ALA A 422 -25.90 -5.37 -6.32
CA ALA A 422 -26.46 -6.53 -6.99
C ALA A 422 -27.71 -7.09 -6.26
N ALA A 423 -28.52 -7.88 -6.98
CA ALA A 423 -29.71 -8.52 -6.42
C ALA A 423 -29.33 -9.57 -5.35
N GLY A 424 -30.16 -9.69 -4.31
CA GLY A 424 -29.93 -10.57 -3.16
C GLY A 424 -29.68 -9.80 -1.87
N THR A 425 -29.48 -10.49 -0.75
CA THR A 425 -29.10 -9.87 0.53
C THR A 425 -27.62 -9.49 0.48
N ILE A 426 -27.24 -8.30 0.97
CA ILE A 426 -25.81 -7.97 1.11
C ILE A 426 -25.15 -8.90 2.13
N ASP A 427 -24.09 -9.57 1.71
CA ASP A 427 -23.20 -10.32 2.59
C ASP A 427 -21.74 -10.06 2.22
N ILE A 428 -21.00 -9.38 3.11
CA ILE A 428 -19.57 -9.14 2.96
C ILE A 428 -18.69 -10.20 3.65
N GLY A 429 -19.27 -11.27 4.21
CA GLY A 429 -18.52 -12.36 4.83
C GLY A 429 -17.42 -12.92 3.94
N PRO A 430 -17.68 -13.21 2.65
CA PRO A 430 -16.64 -13.63 1.71
C PRO A 430 -15.52 -12.61 1.53
N VAL A 431 -15.81 -11.30 1.59
CA VAL A 431 -14.80 -10.23 1.50
C VAL A 431 -13.93 -10.20 2.76
N LEU A 432 -14.52 -10.42 3.94
CA LEU A 432 -13.75 -10.53 5.18
C LEU A 432 -12.87 -11.78 5.19
N GLN A 433 -13.42 -12.92 4.75
CA GLN A 433 -12.68 -14.17 4.66
C GLN A 433 -11.52 -14.06 3.67
N GLU A 434 -11.74 -13.49 2.49
CA GLU A 434 -10.68 -13.23 1.51
C GLU A 434 -9.58 -12.33 2.11
N ALA A 435 -9.94 -11.31 2.90
CA ALA A 435 -8.95 -10.47 3.56
C ALA A 435 -8.16 -11.21 4.66
N VAL A 436 -8.77 -12.18 5.33
CA VAL A 436 -8.10 -13.08 6.29
C VAL A 436 -7.17 -14.02 5.54
N ASP A 437 -7.67 -14.72 4.51
CA ASP A 437 -6.90 -15.66 3.70
C ASP A 437 -5.68 -14.98 3.04
N LEU A 438 -5.86 -13.75 2.54
CA LEU A 438 -4.77 -12.94 2.00
C LEU A 438 -3.74 -12.54 3.06
N ALA A 439 -4.14 -12.40 4.32
CA ALA A 439 -3.22 -12.09 5.42
C ALA A 439 -2.51 -13.33 5.96
N GLU A 440 -3.15 -14.50 5.89
CA GLU A 440 -2.58 -15.79 6.29
C GLU A 440 -1.70 -16.42 5.21
N ALA A 441 -1.94 -16.12 3.93
CA ALA A 441 -1.11 -16.56 2.80
C ALA A 441 0.23 -15.81 2.70
N LEU A 442 0.43 -14.78 3.54
CA LEU A 442 1.67 -14.01 3.67
C LEU A 442 2.51 -14.51 4.84
#